data_AF-A0A372J0J1-F1
#
_entry.id   AF-A0A372J0J1-F1
#
_cell.length_a   1.000
_cell.length_b   1.000
_cell.length_c   1.000
_cell.angle_alpha   90.00
_cell.angle_beta   90.00
_cell.angle_gamma   90.00
#
_symmetry.space_group_name_H-M   'P 1'
#
loop_
_entity.id
_entity.type
_entity.pdbx_description
1 polymer ?
#
loop_
_entity_poly.entity_id
_entity_poly.type
_entity_poly.pdbx_seq_one_letter_code
_entity_poly.pdbx_strand_id
1 'polypeptide(L)'
;MPWIPELFSAPVLERVRAEGRRERLPAVPYFAGVMAGETDALIGSFAGEPELHHPVRGRVKGTRAFARFVAGTNAWLAERNAAVEAVDLVVGDTRTVEEVVLRLDTDPGRVELPVAIVADRDEEARLVEIRVYFSTWPLTGGHAVRPPLLQPDPDVHEADVVGDYQRALAAGDVEAAVAAFEPDGWVREPAGGEHVHRGHDALRSLYGSFFSNGGGIPLEHCTATDDGRACALEYNVVRWGRTDLPPEAGVAVYVRGGSGRLAVARIYDDSDPPVPPRG
;
A
#
# COMPACT_ATOMS: atom_id res chain seq x y z
N MET A 1 -11.98 10.99 -26.99
CA MET A 1 -12.18 11.83 -25.78
C MET A 1 -10.93 11.69 -24.93
N PRO A 2 -10.04 12.69 -24.84
CA PRO A 2 -8.89 12.61 -23.97
C PRO A 2 -9.37 12.81 -22.52
N TRP A 3 -9.12 11.82 -21.66
CA TRP A 3 -9.35 11.90 -20.23
C TRP A 3 -8.47 13.01 -19.64
N ILE A 4 -9.08 13.89 -18.84
CA ILE A 4 -8.40 14.98 -18.13
C ILE A 4 -8.06 14.44 -16.73
N PRO A 5 -6.79 14.32 -16.33
CA PRO A 5 -6.45 14.00 -14.96
C PRO A 5 -6.67 15.26 -14.11
N GLU A 6 -7.69 15.24 -13.25
CA GLU A 6 -7.86 16.24 -12.21
C GLU A 6 -6.71 16.14 -11.19
N LEU A 7 -5.76 17.06 -11.38
CA LEU A 7 -4.83 17.67 -10.42
C LEU A 7 -4.93 17.20 -8.95
N PHE A 8 -4.03 16.29 -8.56
CA PHE A 8 -3.55 16.20 -7.17
C PHE A 8 -2.02 16.08 -7.13
N SER A 9 -1.34 17.20 -7.35
CA SER A 9 0.12 17.32 -7.20
C SER A 9 0.49 18.72 -6.68
N ALA A 10 0.17 18.99 -5.41
CA ALA A 10 0.60 20.14 -4.61
C ALA A 10 0.03 20.10 -3.17
N PRO A 11 -1.25 19.71 -2.93
CA PRO A 11 -1.86 19.85 -1.61
C PRO A 11 -1.26 18.94 -0.54
N VAL A 12 -0.81 17.73 -0.90
CA VAL A 12 -0.24 16.76 0.07
C VAL A 12 1.11 17.25 0.59
N LEU A 13 2.00 17.73 -0.29
CA LEU A 13 3.29 18.29 0.12
C LEU A 13 3.12 19.58 0.94
N GLU A 14 2.15 20.42 0.57
CA GLU A 14 1.80 21.62 1.35
C GLU A 14 1.10 21.29 2.67
N ARG A 15 0.33 20.19 2.75
CA ARG A 15 -0.24 19.68 3.99
C ARG A 15 0.84 19.15 4.93
N VAL A 16 1.80 18.36 4.42
CA VAL A 16 3.00 17.94 5.18
C VAL A 16 3.81 19.15 5.68
N ARG A 17 3.93 20.22 4.88
CA ARG A 17 4.60 21.47 5.28
C ARG A 17 3.79 22.33 6.27
N ALA A 18 2.45 22.34 6.15
CA ALA A 18 1.55 23.09 7.03
C ALA A 18 1.33 22.39 8.38
N GLU A 19 1.24 21.05 8.38
CA GLU A 19 1.19 20.19 9.55
C GLU A 19 2.57 20.07 10.21
N GLY A 20 3.67 20.17 9.45
CA GLY A 20 5.02 20.34 10.00
C GLY A 20 5.21 21.61 10.85
N ARG A 21 4.24 22.54 10.84
CA ARG A 21 4.19 23.70 11.73
C ARG A 21 3.42 23.44 13.04
N ARG A 22 2.77 22.29 13.17
CA ARG A 22 2.10 21.77 14.38
C ARG A 22 2.68 20.38 14.71
N GLU A 23 3.73 20.39 15.52
CA GLU A 23 4.22 19.23 16.30
C GLU A 23 4.86 18.06 15.51
N ARG A 24 6.20 18.08 15.49
CA ARG A 24 7.12 16.91 15.62
C ARG A 24 7.27 15.82 14.55
N LEU A 25 6.86 15.95 13.29
CA LEU A 25 7.30 15.01 12.24
C LEU A 25 7.68 15.69 10.90
N PRO A 26 8.93 16.13 10.68
CA PRO A 26 9.41 16.48 9.34
C PRO A 26 9.90 15.22 8.63
N ALA A 27 8.98 14.33 8.22
CA ALA A 27 9.35 13.17 7.42
C ALA A 27 9.58 13.61 5.96
N VAL A 28 10.80 13.49 5.46
CA VAL A 28 11.03 13.53 4.01
C VAL A 28 10.35 12.29 3.40
N PRO A 29 9.41 12.45 2.45
CA PRO A 29 8.82 11.32 1.76
C PRO A 29 9.90 10.45 1.12
N TYR A 30 9.82 9.14 1.30
CA TYR A 30 10.90 8.19 1.02
C TYR A 30 11.36 8.28 -0.45
N PHE A 31 10.42 8.29 -1.39
CA PHE A 31 10.75 8.38 -2.81
C PHE A 31 11.30 9.74 -3.22
N ALA A 32 10.91 10.83 -2.54
CA ALA A 32 11.50 12.14 -2.79
C ALA A 32 13.01 12.13 -2.45
N GLY A 33 13.39 11.54 -1.31
CA GLY A 33 14.79 11.39 -0.93
C GLY A 33 15.58 10.48 -1.87
N VAL A 34 14.99 9.36 -2.30
CA VAL A 34 15.62 8.44 -3.27
C VAL A 34 15.84 9.12 -4.62
N MET A 35 14.85 9.85 -5.13
CA MET A 35 14.93 10.55 -6.43
C MET A 35 15.93 11.72 -6.40
N ALA A 36 16.00 12.44 -5.29
CA ALA A 36 16.95 13.54 -5.11
C ALA A 36 18.41 13.06 -4.92
N GLY A 37 18.64 11.75 -4.75
CA GLY A 37 19.97 11.19 -4.51
C GLY A 37 20.52 11.53 -3.13
N GLU A 38 19.67 11.96 -2.19
CA GLU A 38 20.04 12.40 -0.83
C GLU A 38 20.34 11.20 0.09
N THR A 39 21.24 10.32 -0.35
CA THR A 39 21.54 9.05 0.31
C THR A 39 22.01 9.23 1.75
N ASP A 40 22.90 10.21 1.99
CA ASP A 40 23.41 10.49 3.34
C ASP A 40 22.32 11.04 4.27
N ALA A 41 21.38 11.82 3.75
CA ALA A 41 20.24 12.32 4.53
C ALA A 41 19.27 11.19 4.88
N LEU A 42 18.97 10.31 3.91
CA LEU A 42 18.17 9.11 4.16
C LEU A 42 18.82 8.23 5.23
N ILE A 43 20.13 7.98 5.14
CA ILE A 43 20.87 7.22 6.16
C ILE A 43 20.79 7.91 7.52
N GLY A 44 21.03 9.23 7.56
CA GLY A 44 21.00 10.02 8.80
C GLY A 44 19.62 10.12 9.46
N SER A 45 18.55 9.76 8.75
CA SER A 45 17.19 9.75 9.29
C SER A 45 16.87 8.51 10.14
N PHE A 46 17.69 7.46 10.08
CA PHE A 46 17.50 6.27 10.90
C PHE A 46 18.02 6.47 12.32
N ALA A 47 17.33 5.85 13.29
CA ALA A 47 17.75 5.81 14.68
C ALA A 47 19.06 5.01 14.87
N GLY A 48 19.30 4.04 13.97
CA GLY A 48 20.46 3.16 13.94
C GLY A 48 20.85 2.77 12.52
N GLU A 49 21.28 1.53 12.33
CA GLU A 49 21.58 1.04 10.98
C GLU A 49 20.31 1.00 10.12
N PRO A 50 20.36 1.51 8.87
CA PRO A 50 19.21 1.45 7.97
C PRO A 50 18.73 0.02 7.74
N GLU A 51 17.42 -0.19 7.88
CA GLU A 51 16.76 -1.46 7.59
C GLU A 51 15.54 -1.21 6.68
N LEU A 52 15.53 -1.90 5.55
CA LEU A 52 14.48 -1.82 4.55
C LEU A 52 14.13 -3.21 4.02
N HIS A 53 12.83 -3.50 3.91
CA HIS A 53 12.34 -4.72 3.24
C HIS A 53 11.68 -4.35 1.92
N HIS A 54 12.29 -4.80 0.83
CA HIS A 54 11.81 -4.55 -0.53
C HIS A 54 11.16 -5.82 -1.12
N PRO A 55 10.03 -5.72 -1.86
CA PRO A 55 9.33 -6.89 -2.41
C PRO A 55 10.24 -7.79 -3.26
N VAL A 56 11.06 -7.18 -4.13
CA VAL A 56 11.95 -7.92 -5.05
C VAL A 56 13.37 -8.16 -4.51
N ARG A 57 13.87 -7.28 -3.64
CA ARG A 57 15.29 -7.32 -3.20
C ARG A 57 15.45 -7.96 -1.83
N GLY A 58 14.34 -8.28 -1.15
CA GLY A 58 14.33 -8.80 0.20
C GLY A 58 14.83 -7.75 1.20
N ARG A 59 15.47 -8.24 2.27
CA ARG A 59 15.99 -7.42 3.36
C ARG A 59 17.30 -6.72 2.97
N VAL A 60 17.31 -5.40 3.08
CA VAL A 60 18.48 -4.53 2.92
C VAL A 60 18.81 -3.95 4.30
N LYS A 61 19.98 -4.29 4.84
CA LYS A 61 20.41 -3.85 6.17
C LYS A 61 21.83 -3.27 6.18
N GLY A 62 22.00 -2.18 6.91
CA GLY A 62 23.27 -1.51 7.14
C GLY A 62 23.60 -0.48 6.05
N THR A 63 24.37 0.53 6.45
CA THR A 63 24.67 1.74 5.66
C THR A 63 25.16 1.44 4.25
N ARG A 64 26.11 0.50 4.09
CA ARG A 64 26.68 0.18 2.77
C ARG A 64 25.69 -0.54 1.85
N ALA A 65 24.87 -1.44 2.40
CA ALA A 65 23.86 -2.13 1.60
C ALA A 65 22.76 -1.16 1.18
N PHE A 66 22.31 -0.32 2.11
CA PHE A 66 21.31 0.71 1.87
C PHE A 66 21.78 1.74 0.83
N ALA A 67 23.01 2.27 0.94
CA ALA A 67 23.55 3.21 -0.03
C ALA A 67 23.61 2.63 -1.45
N ARG A 68 24.04 1.37 -1.61
CA ARG A 68 24.01 0.69 -2.91
C ARG A 68 22.60 0.49 -3.43
N PHE A 69 21.67 0.15 -2.54
CA PHE A 69 20.27 -0.02 -2.89
C PHE A 69 19.66 1.32 -3.36
N VAL A 70 19.87 2.43 -2.64
CA VAL A 70 19.38 3.76 -3.04
C VAL A 70 19.97 4.17 -4.40
N ALA A 71 21.28 4.02 -4.59
CA ALA A 71 21.92 4.34 -5.87
C ALA A 71 21.38 3.48 -7.02
N GLY A 72 21.20 2.17 -6.81
CA GLY A 72 20.66 1.26 -7.81
C GLY A 72 19.19 1.56 -8.15
N THR A 73 18.37 1.87 -7.14
CA THR A 73 16.96 2.24 -7.32
C THR A 73 16.85 3.59 -8.05
N ASN A 74 17.67 4.58 -7.69
CA ASN A 74 17.70 5.87 -8.38
C ASN A 74 18.07 5.71 -9.86
N ALA A 75 19.11 4.93 -10.17
CA ALA A 75 19.49 4.62 -11.55
C ALA A 75 18.36 3.91 -12.31
N TRP A 76 17.73 2.90 -11.70
CA TRP A 76 16.63 2.15 -12.30
C TRP A 76 15.40 3.03 -12.59
N LEU A 77 15.08 3.97 -11.70
CA LEU A 77 14.01 4.96 -11.86
C LEU A 77 14.34 5.96 -12.98
N ALA A 78 15.59 6.47 -13.01
CA ALA A 78 16.05 7.40 -14.03
C ALA A 78 16.04 6.78 -15.43
N GLU A 79 16.52 5.53 -15.57
CA GLU A 79 16.46 4.75 -16.82
C GLU A 79 15.04 4.59 -17.38
N ARG A 80 14.02 4.66 -16.51
CA ARG A 80 12.59 4.46 -16.86
C ARG A 80 11.80 5.76 -16.88
N ASN A 81 12.48 6.91 -16.91
CA ASN A 81 11.85 8.24 -16.86
C ASN A 81 10.75 8.33 -15.78
N ALA A 82 11.05 7.79 -14.59
CA ALA A 82 10.07 7.64 -13.53
C ALA A 82 9.49 8.99 -13.11
N ALA A 83 8.16 9.08 -13.06
CA ALA A 83 7.46 10.16 -12.38
C ALA A 83 6.78 9.60 -11.13
N VAL A 84 6.89 10.32 -10.01
CA VAL A 84 6.28 9.95 -8.73
C VAL A 84 5.07 10.84 -8.49
N GLU A 85 3.91 10.24 -8.29
CA GLU A 85 2.69 10.92 -7.87
C GLU A 85 2.38 10.52 -6.42
N ALA A 86 2.31 11.50 -5.52
CA ALA A 86 1.89 11.25 -4.15
C ALA A 86 0.37 11.03 -4.10
N VAL A 87 -0.07 9.92 -3.50
CA VAL A 87 -1.48 9.54 -3.39
C VAL A 87 -2.04 9.93 -2.03
N ASP A 88 -1.39 9.48 -0.96
CA ASP A 88 -1.87 9.69 0.40
C ASP A 88 -0.72 9.56 1.42
N LEU A 89 -0.95 10.05 2.63
CA LEU A 89 -0.07 9.85 3.78
C LEU A 89 -0.94 9.62 5.02
N VAL A 90 -0.81 8.44 5.62
CA VAL A 90 -1.44 8.11 6.91
C VAL A 90 -0.39 8.25 8.00
N VAL A 91 -0.69 9.05 9.02
CA VAL A 91 0.24 9.37 10.11
C VAL A 91 -0.35 8.88 11.42
N GLY A 92 0.31 7.91 12.05
CA GLY A 92 0.11 7.52 13.43
C GLY A 92 1.26 8.00 14.32
N ASP A 93 1.21 7.66 15.61
CA ASP A 93 2.16 8.16 16.60
C ASP A 93 3.63 7.77 16.32
N THR A 94 3.85 6.51 15.97
CA THR A 94 5.18 5.93 15.73
C THR A 94 5.31 5.33 14.33
N ARG A 95 4.32 5.55 13.46
CA ARG A 95 4.23 4.89 12.15
C ARG A 95 3.67 5.83 11.11
N THR A 96 4.25 5.80 9.92
CA THR A 96 3.73 6.51 8.74
C THR A 96 3.57 5.56 7.58
N VAL A 97 2.47 5.70 6.82
CA VAL A 97 2.24 4.98 5.58
C VAL A 97 2.12 5.98 4.44
N GLU A 98 3.15 6.04 3.59
CA GLU A 98 3.17 6.86 2.39
C GLU A 98 2.67 6.02 1.21
N GLU A 99 1.74 6.57 0.43
CA GLU A 99 1.27 5.97 -0.81
C GLU A 99 1.69 6.82 -2.01
N VAL A 100 2.30 6.19 -3.00
CA VAL A 100 2.67 6.82 -4.27
C VAL A 100 2.27 5.95 -5.45
N VAL A 101 2.17 6.56 -6.63
CA VAL A 101 2.16 5.86 -7.92
C VAL A 101 3.43 6.24 -8.68
N LEU A 102 4.21 5.23 -9.05
CA LEU A 102 5.33 5.38 -9.96
C LEU A 102 4.81 5.20 -11.39
N ARG A 103 4.96 6.22 -12.23
CA ARG A 103 4.75 6.10 -13.68
C ARG A 103 6.08 5.83 -14.36
N LEU A 104 6.20 4.65 -14.94
CA LEU A 104 7.46 4.10 -15.44
C LEU A 104 7.34 3.77 -16.92
N ASP A 105 8.34 4.14 -17.71
CA ASP A 105 8.47 3.66 -19.08
C ASP A 105 8.92 2.19 -19.07
N THR A 106 8.26 1.36 -19.85
CA THR A 106 8.54 -0.05 -20.10
C THR A 106 8.52 -0.32 -21.61
N ASP A 107 9.03 -1.47 -22.04
CA ASP A 107 8.77 -1.96 -23.40
C ASP A 107 7.54 -2.88 -23.30
N PRO A 108 6.36 -2.54 -23.88
CA PRO A 108 6.12 -1.61 -24.99
C PRO A 108 5.47 -0.25 -24.64
N GLY A 109 5.34 0.15 -23.38
CA GLY A 109 4.52 1.32 -23.03
C GLY A 109 4.87 2.00 -21.71
N ARG A 110 3.86 2.56 -21.05
CA ARG A 110 4.03 3.18 -19.73
C ARG A 110 3.11 2.49 -18.75
N VAL A 111 3.63 2.16 -17.58
CA VAL A 111 2.88 1.46 -16.53
C VAL A 111 2.75 2.34 -15.30
N GLU A 112 1.64 2.18 -14.59
CA GLU A 112 1.42 2.75 -13.27
C GLU A 112 1.66 1.67 -12.22
N LEU A 113 2.64 1.90 -11.35
CA LEU A 113 2.98 1.00 -10.26
C LEU A 113 2.62 1.67 -8.93
N PRO A 114 1.50 1.29 -8.28
CA PRO A 114 1.20 1.74 -6.94
C PRO A 114 2.19 1.16 -5.93
N VAL A 115 2.67 2.00 -5.03
CA VAL A 115 3.60 1.62 -3.96
C VAL A 115 3.10 2.18 -2.64
N ALA A 116 3.06 1.34 -1.62
CA ALA A 116 2.90 1.75 -0.22
C ALA A 116 4.23 1.56 0.52
N ILE A 117 4.58 2.54 1.35
CA ILE A 117 5.80 2.55 2.14
C ILE A 117 5.40 2.73 3.59
N VAL A 118 5.59 1.68 4.39
CA VAL A 118 5.39 1.73 5.83
C VAL A 118 6.73 2.03 6.48
N ALA A 119 6.75 3.05 7.35
CA ALA A 119 7.93 3.45 8.09
C ALA A 119 7.60 3.48 9.58
N ASP A 120 8.28 2.63 10.35
CA ASP A 120 8.23 2.65 11.81
C ASP A 120 9.26 3.65 12.35
N ARG A 121 8.93 4.31 13.46
CA ARG A 121 9.70 5.39 14.06
C ARG A 121 9.89 5.18 15.56
N ASP A 122 11.01 5.67 16.08
CA ASP A 122 11.24 5.77 17.52
C ASP A 122 10.53 7.00 18.12
N GLU A 123 10.66 7.18 19.43
CA GLU A 123 10.10 8.32 20.19
C GLU A 123 10.66 9.68 19.73
N GLU A 124 11.85 9.69 19.11
CA GLU A 124 12.48 10.86 18.51
C GLU A 124 12.15 11.06 17.02
N ALA A 125 11.13 10.35 16.51
CA ALA A 125 10.67 10.39 15.12
C ALA A 125 11.67 9.88 14.07
N ARG A 126 12.75 9.22 14.49
CA ARG A 126 13.76 8.66 13.58
C ARG A 126 13.30 7.30 13.08
N LEU A 127 13.68 6.97 11.84
CA LEU A 127 13.30 5.72 11.20
C LEU A 127 13.93 4.52 11.92
N VAL A 128 13.13 3.51 12.20
CA VAL A 128 13.58 2.22 12.72
C VAL A 128 13.65 1.21 11.59
N GLU A 129 12.59 1.12 10.80
CA GLU A 129 12.45 0.15 9.70
C GLU A 129 11.54 0.71 8.61
N ILE A 130 11.84 0.37 7.36
CA ILE A 130 10.97 0.64 6.20
C ILE A 130 10.51 -0.70 5.59
N ARG A 131 9.23 -0.81 5.28
CA ARG A 131 8.65 -1.91 4.50
C ARG A 131 7.97 -1.34 3.26
N VAL A 132 8.45 -1.71 2.08
CA VAL A 132 7.91 -1.29 0.79
C VAL A 132 6.99 -2.38 0.26
N TYR A 133 5.84 -2.01 -0.29
CA TYR A 133 4.82 -2.91 -0.82
C TYR A 133 4.37 -2.46 -2.21
N PHE A 134 4.42 -3.37 -3.19
CA PHE A 134 3.85 -3.21 -4.52
C PHE A 134 3.76 -4.59 -5.19
N SER A 135 2.83 -4.74 -6.13
CA SER A 135 2.75 -5.94 -6.97
C SER A 135 3.80 -5.90 -8.09
N THR A 136 4.46 -7.01 -8.41
CA THR A 136 5.31 -7.08 -9.60
C THR A 136 4.52 -7.21 -10.90
N TRP A 137 3.22 -7.50 -10.82
CA TRP A 137 2.37 -7.72 -11.99
C TRP A 137 2.46 -6.61 -13.05
N PRO A 138 2.41 -5.30 -12.71
CA PRO A 138 2.53 -4.24 -13.72
C PRO A 138 3.90 -4.21 -14.43
N LEU A 139 4.93 -4.82 -13.85
CA LEU A 139 6.29 -4.83 -14.38
C LEU A 139 6.62 -6.12 -15.15
N THR A 140 6.07 -7.26 -14.71
CA THR A 140 6.50 -8.59 -15.17
C THR A 140 5.36 -9.45 -15.73
N GLY A 141 4.10 -9.04 -15.53
CA GLY A 141 2.93 -9.88 -15.83
C GLY A 141 2.78 -11.10 -14.91
N GLY A 142 3.46 -11.12 -13.76
CA GLY A 142 3.36 -12.19 -12.78
C GLY A 142 3.59 -11.70 -11.36
N HIS A 143 3.22 -12.54 -10.40
CA HIS A 143 3.34 -12.28 -8.98
C HIS A 143 4.66 -12.83 -8.40
N ALA A 144 5.33 -12.02 -7.58
CA ALA A 144 6.45 -12.42 -6.77
C ALA A 144 6.00 -12.52 -5.30
N VAL A 145 5.35 -13.64 -4.97
CA VAL A 145 4.81 -13.90 -3.63
C VAL A 145 5.86 -13.65 -2.56
N ARG A 146 5.48 -12.84 -1.58
CA ARG A 146 6.35 -12.39 -0.51
C ARG A 146 6.02 -13.09 0.80
N PRO A 147 6.97 -13.75 1.46
CA PRO A 147 6.73 -14.34 2.77
C PRO A 147 6.44 -13.26 3.84
N PRO A 148 5.91 -13.65 5.02
CA PRO A 148 5.57 -12.71 6.07
C PRO A 148 6.75 -11.85 6.50
N LEU A 149 6.51 -10.56 6.66
CA LEU A 149 7.47 -9.63 7.27
C LEU A 149 7.23 -9.45 8.77
N LEU A 150 5.96 -9.54 9.16
CA LEU A 150 5.49 -9.34 10.52
C LEU A 150 4.73 -10.58 10.96
N GLN A 151 4.73 -10.81 12.26
CA GLN A 151 3.86 -11.81 12.86
C GLN A 151 2.45 -11.24 12.99
N PRO A 152 1.39 -12.07 12.89
CA PRO A 152 0.06 -11.64 13.27
C PRO A 152 0.06 -11.17 14.73
N ASP A 153 -0.67 -10.09 14.98
CA ASP A 153 -0.90 -9.56 16.31
C ASP A 153 -2.39 -9.69 16.63
N PRO A 154 -2.78 -10.57 17.57
CA PRO A 154 -4.18 -10.79 17.92
C PRO A 154 -4.83 -9.57 18.56
N ASP A 155 -4.06 -8.59 19.04
CA ASP A 155 -4.60 -7.35 19.62
C ASP A 155 -4.89 -6.29 18.56
N VAL A 156 -4.46 -6.51 17.31
CA VAL A 156 -4.78 -5.63 16.18
C VAL A 156 -6.20 -5.91 15.70
N HIS A 157 -7.08 -4.96 15.99
CA HIS A 157 -8.46 -4.96 15.54
C HIS A 157 -8.83 -3.60 14.98
N GLU A 158 -9.35 -3.58 13.76
CA GLU A 158 -9.84 -2.37 13.15
C GLU A 158 -11.23 -2.07 13.72
N ALA A 159 -11.40 -0.83 14.16
CA ALA A 159 -12.69 -0.34 14.60
C ALA A 159 -13.61 -0.07 13.39
N ASP A 160 -14.86 0.30 13.69
CA ASP A 160 -15.79 0.89 12.74
C ASP A 160 -16.00 0.10 11.43
N VAL A 161 -16.25 0.82 10.34
CA VAL A 161 -16.49 0.27 9.01
C VAL A 161 -15.30 -0.50 8.46
N VAL A 162 -14.07 -0.17 8.86
CA VAL A 162 -12.89 -0.93 8.44
C VAL A 162 -12.97 -2.34 9.02
N GLY A 163 -13.29 -2.47 10.30
CA GLY A 163 -13.51 -3.77 10.95
C GLY A 163 -14.71 -4.54 10.39
N ASP A 164 -15.81 -3.85 10.09
CA ASP A 164 -16.98 -4.46 9.42
C ASP A 164 -16.60 -5.03 8.05
N TYR A 165 -15.83 -4.27 7.27
CA TYR A 165 -15.33 -4.70 5.97
C TYR A 165 -14.40 -5.91 6.07
N GLN A 166 -13.44 -5.92 7.03
CA GLN A 166 -12.56 -7.08 7.23
C GLN A 166 -13.35 -8.35 7.59
N ARG A 167 -14.36 -8.23 8.46
CA ARG A 167 -15.23 -9.36 8.80
C ARG A 167 -16.01 -9.88 7.58
N ALA A 168 -16.56 -8.98 6.76
CA ALA A 168 -17.26 -9.35 5.54
C ALA A 168 -16.32 -10.04 4.53
N LEU A 169 -15.11 -9.51 4.35
CA LEU A 169 -14.07 -10.08 3.50
C LEU A 169 -13.69 -11.50 3.95
N ALA A 170 -13.44 -11.69 5.24
CA ALA A 170 -13.12 -13.00 5.81
C ALA A 170 -14.27 -14.02 5.69
N ALA A 171 -15.52 -13.56 5.81
CA ALA A 171 -16.72 -14.39 5.66
C ALA A 171 -17.06 -14.73 4.20
N GLY A 172 -16.57 -13.94 3.24
CA GLY A 172 -16.97 -14.05 1.83
C GLY A 172 -18.36 -13.50 1.58
N ASP A 173 -18.78 -12.51 2.36
CA ASP A 173 -20.10 -11.87 2.25
C ASP A 173 -20.01 -10.70 1.27
N VAL A 174 -20.44 -10.94 0.03
CA VAL A 174 -20.44 -9.93 -1.04
C VAL A 174 -21.26 -8.70 -0.67
N GLU A 175 -22.47 -8.88 -0.14
CA GLU A 175 -23.37 -7.75 0.10
C GLU A 175 -22.91 -6.94 1.30
N ALA A 176 -22.41 -7.59 2.36
CA ALA A 176 -21.82 -6.86 3.50
C ALA A 176 -20.54 -6.11 3.08
N ALA A 177 -19.68 -6.73 2.26
CA ALA A 177 -18.47 -6.08 1.77
C ALA A 177 -18.81 -4.84 0.93
N VAL A 178 -19.80 -4.94 0.02
CA VAL A 178 -20.27 -3.81 -0.79
C VAL A 178 -20.96 -2.73 0.07
N ALA A 179 -21.77 -3.14 1.05
CA ALA A 179 -22.49 -2.21 1.93
C ALA A 179 -21.56 -1.37 2.81
N ALA A 180 -20.35 -1.84 3.07
CA ALA A 180 -19.32 -1.08 3.78
C ALA A 180 -18.85 0.16 2.99
N PHE A 181 -19.06 0.22 1.67
CA PHE A 181 -18.65 1.35 0.84
C PHE A 181 -19.74 2.41 0.68
N GLU A 182 -19.30 3.64 0.49
CA GLU A 182 -20.10 4.73 -0.10
C GLU A 182 -20.70 4.28 -1.45
N PRO A 183 -21.84 4.84 -1.89
CA PRO A 183 -22.45 4.46 -3.17
C PRO A 183 -21.52 4.56 -4.39
N ASP A 184 -20.61 5.55 -4.37
CA ASP A 184 -19.60 5.81 -5.40
C ASP A 184 -18.18 5.42 -4.95
N GLY A 185 -18.07 4.71 -3.82
CA GLY A 185 -16.81 4.21 -3.30
C GLY A 185 -16.14 3.23 -4.26
N TRP A 186 -14.82 3.06 -4.11
CA TRP A 186 -14.05 2.26 -5.07
C TRP A 186 -12.92 1.47 -4.44
N VAL A 187 -12.53 0.40 -5.14
CA VAL A 187 -11.40 -0.47 -4.78
C VAL A 187 -10.39 -0.45 -5.93
N ARG A 188 -9.09 -0.38 -5.61
CA ARG A 188 -8.01 -0.63 -6.57
C ARG A 188 -7.23 -1.87 -6.16
N GLU A 189 -7.18 -2.83 -7.07
CA GLU A 189 -6.36 -4.03 -6.94
C GLU A 189 -4.85 -3.69 -7.00
N PRO A 190 -3.97 -4.59 -6.55
CA PRO A 190 -2.52 -4.35 -6.56
C PRO A 190 -1.93 -4.07 -7.94
N ALA A 191 -2.56 -4.61 -9.00
CA ALA A 191 -2.14 -4.47 -10.40
C ALA A 191 -2.30 -3.06 -10.99
N GLY A 192 -2.79 -2.07 -10.24
CA GLY A 192 -2.71 -0.66 -10.63
C GLY A 192 -3.98 -0.06 -11.23
N GLY A 193 -3.82 1.07 -11.93
CA GLY A 193 -4.91 1.96 -12.33
C GLY A 193 -5.95 1.36 -13.28
N GLU A 194 -5.58 0.33 -14.05
CA GLU A 194 -6.51 -0.40 -14.92
C GLU A 194 -7.47 -1.31 -14.14
N HIS A 195 -7.16 -1.60 -12.87
CA HIS A 195 -7.91 -2.51 -12.01
C HIS A 195 -8.64 -1.76 -10.88
N VAL A 196 -9.35 -0.69 -11.26
CA VAL A 196 -10.19 0.12 -10.37
C VAL A 196 -11.66 -0.22 -10.57
N HIS A 197 -12.34 -0.57 -9.49
CA HIS A 197 -13.75 -0.94 -9.46
C HIS A 197 -14.52 0.12 -8.68
N ARG A 198 -15.42 0.85 -9.34
CA ARG A 198 -16.14 1.98 -8.75
C ARG A 198 -17.64 1.75 -8.69
N GLY A 199 -18.21 2.06 -7.52
CA GLY A 199 -19.62 1.94 -7.24
C GLY A 199 -20.05 0.51 -6.95
N HIS A 200 -21.19 0.38 -6.28
CA HIS A 200 -21.66 -0.89 -5.71
C HIS A 200 -21.78 -2.03 -6.73
N ASP A 201 -22.17 -1.76 -7.97
CA ASP A 201 -22.30 -2.82 -8.99
C ASP A 201 -20.95 -3.40 -9.41
N ALA A 202 -19.93 -2.54 -9.61
CA ALA A 202 -18.58 -2.98 -9.92
C ALA A 202 -17.97 -3.73 -8.72
N LEU A 203 -18.19 -3.23 -7.50
CA LEU A 203 -17.74 -3.89 -6.28
C LEU A 203 -18.41 -5.25 -6.08
N ARG A 204 -19.71 -5.38 -6.36
CA ARG A 204 -20.42 -6.67 -6.31
C ARG A 204 -19.83 -7.68 -7.29
N SER A 205 -19.50 -7.24 -8.51
CA SER A 205 -18.82 -8.08 -9.50
C SER A 205 -17.42 -8.50 -9.03
N LEU A 206 -16.64 -7.55 -8.50
CA LEU A 206 -15.30 -7.78 -7.93
C LEU A 206 -15.34 -8.83 -6.81
N TYR A 207 -16.14 -8.61 -5.77
CA TYR A 207 -16.23 -9.52 -4.62
C TYR A 207 -16.87 -10.86 -4.97
N GLY A 208 -17.86 -10.87 -5.87
CA GLY A 208 -18.42 -12.12 -6.39
C GLY A 208 -17.35 -12.99 -7.08
N SER A 209 -16.43 -12.36 -7.81
CA SER A 209 -15.27 -13.05 -8.40
C SER A 209 -14.25 -13.47 -7.33
N PHE A 210 -13.90 -12.61 -6.38
CA PHE A 210 -12.98 -12.97 -5.30
C PHE A 210 -13.49 -14.16 -4.47
N PHE A 211 -14.78 -14.23 -4.18
CA PHE A 211 -15.35 -15.30 -3.36
C PHE A 211 -15.82 -16.51 -4.17
N SER A 212 -15.58 -16.54 -5.49
CA SER A 212 -16.00 -17.66 -6.35
C SER A 212 -15.30 -18.97 -6.02
N ASN A 213 -14.17 -18.93 -5.31
CA ASN A 213 -13.48 -20.11 -4.77
C ASN A 213 -14.14 -20.69 -3.49
N GLY A 214 -15.39 -20.33 -3.19
CA GLY A 214 -16.22 -20.99 -2.17
C GLY A 214 -15.92 -20.58 -0.72
N GLY A 215 -15.60 -19.30 -0.50
CA GLY A 215 -15.40 -18.71 0.83
C GLY A 215 -14.77 -17.33 0.75
N GLY A 216 -14.55 -16.70 1.91
CA GLY A 216 -13.88 -15.41 2.02
C GLY A 216 -12.35 -15.46 2.00
N ILE A 217 -11.74 -14.32 2.27
CA ILE A 217 -10.29 -14.08 2.31
C ILE A 217 -9.94 -13.62 3.73
N PRO A 218 -9.79 -14.54 4.70
CA PRO A 218 -9.35 -14.14 6.03
C PRO A 218 -7.89 -13.67 5.96
N LEU A 219 -7.65 -12.51 6.57
CA LEU A 219 -6.33 -11.94 6.71
C LEU A 219 -5.85 -12.15 8.15
N GLU A 220 -4.57 -12.46 8.29
CA GLU A 220 -3.85 -12.38 9.55
C GLU A 220 -3.41 -10.93 9.73
N HIS A 221 -4.00 -10.21 10.68
CA HIS A 221 -3.71 -8.79 10.89
C HIS A 221 -2.41 -8.65 11.69
N CYS A 222 -1.46 -7.87 11.17
CA CYS A 222 -0.14 -7.73 11.78
C CYS A 222 -0.03 -6.41 12.55
N THR A 223 -0.52 -5.32 11.97
CA THR A 223 -0.43 -3.97 12.55
C THR A 223 -1.27 -3.00 11.75
N ALA A 224 -1.75 -1.94 12.41
CA ALA A 224 -2.55 -0.90 11.81
C ALA A 224 -1.96 0.50 12.11
N THR A 225 -2.07 1.40 11.14
CA THR A 225 -1.81 2.83 11.30
C THR A 225 -3.08 3.57 10.93
N ASP A 226 -3.70 4.28 11.87
CA ASP A 226 -4.98 4.96 11.66
C ASP A 226 -4.88 6.43 12.09
N ASP A 227 -5.21 7.36 11.18
CA ASP A 227 -5.23 8.81 11.44
C ASP A 227 -6.67 9.35 11.65
N GLY A 228 -7.64 8.45 11.81
CA GLY A 228 -9.07 8.73 11.91
C GLY A 228 -9.76 8.93 10.56
N ARG A 229 -9.04 9.40 9.53
CA ARG A 229 -9.56 9.53 8.15
C ARG A 229 -9.28 8.27 7.34
N ALA A 230 -8.11 7.67 7.51
CA ALA A 230 -7.68 6.48 6.81
C ALA A 230 -7.00 5.49 7.77
N CYS A 231 -7.18 4.20 7.49
CA CYS A 231 -6.58 3.09 8.20
C CYS A 231 -5.74 2.26 7.22
N ALA A 232 -4.44 2.16 7.48
CA ALA A 232 -3.53 1.28 6.76
C ALA A 232 -3.30 0.01 7.59
N LEU A 233 -3.65 -1.15 7.03
CA LEU A 233 -3.54 -2.46 7.66
C LEU A 233 -2.47 -3.28 6.96
N GLU A 234 -1.38 -3.62 7.67
CA GLU A 234 -0.43 -4.65 7.21
C GLU A 234 -0.94 -6.03 7.67
N TYR A 235 -0.90 -7.00 6.76
CA TYR A 235 -1.47 -8.32 6.97
C TYR A 235 -0.67 -9.43 6.29
N ASN A 236 -0.98 -10.68 6.64
CA ASN A 236 -0.66 -11.84 5.82
C ASN A 236 -1.94 -12.46 5.22
N VAL A 237 -1.96 -12.73 3.92
CA VAL A 237 -2.98 -13.57 3.29
C VAL A 237 -2.61 -15.03 3.55
N VAL A 238 -3.51 -15.79 4.18
CA VAL A 238 -3.23 -17.20 4.54
C VAL A 238 -4.22 -18.19 3.92
N ARG A 239 -5.35 -17.69 3.43
CA ARG A 239 -6.38 -18.50 2.77
C ARG A 239 -7.19 -17.62 1.83
N TRP A 240 -7.61 -18.19 0.72
CA TRP A 240 -8.53 -17.57 -0.22
C TRP A 240 -9.59 -18.58 -0.66
N GLY A 241 -10.82 -18.40 -0.17
CA GLY A 241 -11.89 -19.37 -0.37
C GLY A 241 -11.54 -20.72 0.24
N ARG A 242 -11.46 -21.76 -0.60
CA ARG A 242 -11.12 -23.13 -0.20
C ARG A 242 -9.62 -23.45 -0.27
N THR A 243 -8.81 -22.51 -0.74
CA THR A 243 -7.37 -22.71 -0.94
C THR A 243 -6.61 -22.11 0.24
N ASP A 244 -5.88 -22.95 0.96
CA ASP A 244 -4.86 -22.49 1.91
C ASP A 244 -3.64 -21.99 1.12
N LEU A 245 -3.09 -20.86 1.53
CA LEU A 245 -1.93 -20.24 0.91
C LEU A 245 -0.75 -20.30 1.90
N PRO A 246 0.50 -20.40 1.42
CA PRO A 246 1.61 -19.97 2.27
C PRO A 246 1.34 -18.52 2.71
N PRO A 247 1.61 -18.11 3.95
CA PRO A 247 1.35 -16.74 4.36
C PRO A 247 2.05 -15.70 3.46
N GLU A 248 1.29 -14.73 2.96
CA GLU A 248 1.77 -13.75 1.97
C GLU A 248 1.60 -12.31 2.48
N ALA A 249 2.67 -11.55 2.59
CA ALA A 249 2.64 -10.22 3.17
C ALA A 249 2.00 -9.18 2.24
N GLY A 250 1.09 -8.37 2.79
CA GLY A 250 0.42 -7.28 2.10
C GLY A 250 0.18 -6.07 2.99
N VAL A 251 -0.23 -4.96 2.36
CA VAL A 251 -0.82 -3.82 3.05
C VAL A 251 -2.00 -3.29 2.26
N ALA A 252 -3.06 -2.88 2.96
CA ALA A 252 -4.19 -2.19 2.35
C ALA A 252 -4.49 -0.90 3.10
N VAL A 253 -4.89 0.13 2.35
CA VAL A 253 -5.29 1.42 2.92
C VAL A 253 -6.76 1.67 2.65
N TYR A 254 -7.51 1.88 3.73
CA TYR A 254 -8.94 2.14 3.74
C TYR A 254 -9.19 3.60 4.08
N VAL A 255 -9.89 4.33 3.22
CA VAL A 255 -10.23 5.74 3.46
C VAL A 255 -11.71 5.85 3.77
N ARG A 256 -12.04 6.47 4.91
CA ARG A 256 -13.41 6.73 5.35
C ARG A 256 -13.98 7.93 4.60
N GLY A 257 -15.23 7.80 4.17
CA GLY A 257 -16.06 8.81 3.56
C GLY A 257 -16.88 9.59 4.59
N GLY A 258 -17.59 10.62 4.11
CA GLY A 258 -18.34 11.53 4.97
C GLY A 258 -19.53 10.89 5.70
N SER A 259 -20.04 9.74 5.22
CA SER A 259 -21.14 9.03 5.87
C SER A 259 -20.69 8.05 6.97
N GLY A 260 -19.37 7.89 7.16
CA GLY A 260 -18.80 6.83 7.99
C GLY A 260 -18.63 5.49 7.27
N ARG A 261 -18.88 5.44 5.95
CA ARG A 261 -18.57 4.30 5.09
C ARG A 261 -17.19 4.41 4.45
N LEU A 262 -16.71 3.37 3.78
CA LEU A 262 -15.48 3.42 3.00
C LEU A 262 -15.70 4.19 1.69
N ALA A 263 -14.94 5.27 1.50
CA ALA A 263 -14.82 5.91 0.19
C ALA A 263 -13.87 5.12 -0.71
N VAL A 264 -12.81 4.54 -0.14
CA VAL A 264 -11.73 3.89 -0.91
C VAL A 264 -11.14 2.69 -0.16
N ALA A 265 -10.78 1.64 -0.91
CA ALA A 265 -9.77 0.67 -0.48
C ALA A 265 -8.67 0.52 -1.56
N ARG A 266 -7.41 0.63 -1.16
CA ARG A 266 -6.23 0.47 -2.04
C ARG A 266 -5.36 -0.67 -1.53
N ILE A 267 -5.14 -1.69 -2.35
CA ILE A 267 -4.44 -2.91 -1.94
C ILE A 267 -3.04 -2.92 -2.55
N TYR A 268 -2.04 -3.33 -1.75
CA TYR A 268 -0.62 -3.41 -2.10
C TYR A 268 -0.04 -4.73 -1.59
N ASP A 269 -0.48 -5.83 -2.18
CA ASP A 269 0.16 -7.13 -2.03
C ASP A 269 0.67 -7.62 -3.39
N ASP A 270 1.23 -8.82 -3.41
CA ASP A 270 1.59 -9.50 -4.65
C ASP A 270 1.14 -10.95 -4.60
N SER A 271 -0.07 -11.13 -4.05
CA SER A 271 -0.68 -12.44 -3.86
C SER A 271 -1.22 -13.00 -5.17
N ASP A 272 -1.06 -14.30 -5.36
CA ASP A 272 -1.58 -14.99 -6.55
C ASP A 272 -2.99 -15.51 -6.25
N PRO A 273 -4.05 -14.90 -6.81
CA PRO A 273 -5.41 -15.24 -6.43
C PRO A 273 -5.78 -16.60 -7.06
N PRO A 274 -6.25 -17.60 -6.28
CA PRO A 274 -6.62 -18.93 -6.80
C PRO A 274 -8.00 -18.92 -7.47
N VAL A 275 -8.26 -17.93 -8.32
CA VAL A 275 -9.49 -17.76 -9.10
C VAL A 275 -9.12 -17.61 -10.59
N PRO A 276 -10.00 -18.01 -11.52
CA PRO A 276 -9.75 -17.81 -12.94
C PRO A 276 -9.50 -16.32 -13.26
N PRO A 277 -8.63 -16.01 -14.25
CA PRO A 277 -8.47 -14.65 -14.72
C PRO A 277 -9.81 -14.07 -15.15
N ARG A 278 -10.06 -12.80 -14.83
CA ARG A 278 -11.22 -12.08 -15.38
C ARG A 278 -10.97 -11.84 -16.86
N GLY A 279 -11.89 -12.30 -17.70
CA GLY A 279 -11.88 -12.08 -19.16
C GLY A 279 -12.35 -10.69 -19.55
#